data_AF-A0A9W7GD04-F1
#
_entry.id   AF-A0A9W7GD04-F1
#
_cell.length_a   1.000
_cell.length_b   1.000
_cell.length_c   1.000
_cell.angle_alpha   90.00
_cell.angle_beta   90.00
_cell.angle_gamma   90.00
#
_symmetry.space_group_name_H-M   'P 1'
#
loop_
_entity.id
_entity.type
_entity.pdbx_description
1 polymer ?
#
loop_
_entity_poly.entity_id
_entity_poly.type
_entity_poly.pdbx_seq_one_letter_code
_entity_poly.pdbx_strand_id
1 'polypeptide(L)'
;MSPTKPSKDPRVFIPPPRTIDYDDLSLTKLREHVIELHEQTKMPVPKGIGRMKKAKLISLITSLPPPPSHESYTIRALNLTLLSVEDAPVLASGHSVDKSLSYNTITSPPPIVYVDGSTVMSRVSHLTDLRRGDHVCVGLNPLRKILRPFDKLLQYLTHLELFPAYHHFVMYDDVHHVEGTVPMTEEGNVAMMCEYSNTPVGAIVQIWEYGIMSLLKSPAPFMRIPLCDYVEGSSPGPAIGVFKVQEDLSDSERDEIVTKMDALLASHETYSFVYRNCEHAAFSFNPRRSVWVSPQVPYLFWNMLRFCMGVVSACCLRGLDPADLKEGNVHRYHMMSIAYHMLATVPVCLQSVIQLMRTIMSMTAKRVRNEVTSTVFWHIIYKESSRAFVAGGLACLCLGLLPKMVEDTGYVKAAVLLCVFAFTLSNGLFNALCFSVVRVMLSTKGEVVVPVIGRRARGGRGRTESNEVEIKEEKRKRASSRGPTKKKL
;
A
#
# COMPACT_ATOMS: atom_id res chain seq x y z
N MET A 1 -37.07 -46.29 2.11
CA MET A 1 -37.03 -44.82 2.09
C MET A 1 -37.50 -44.34 3.44
N SER A 2 -36.56 -43.94 4.29
CA SER A 2 -36.79 -43.58 5.69
C SER A 2 -36.45 -42.09 5.84
N PRO A 3 -37.30 -41.26 6.47
CA PRO A 3 -37.06 -39.83 6.56
C PRO A 3 -35.99 -39.54 7.61
N THR A 4 -34.89 -38.90 7.19
CA THR A 4 -33.85 -38.39 8.08
C THR A 4 -34.38 -37.20 8.89
N LYS A 5 -34.30 -37.32 10.22
CA LYS A 5 -34.58 -36.23 11.17
C LYS A 5 -33.56 -35.09 11.03
N PRO A 6 -33.97 -33.83 11.22
CA PRO A 6 -33.04 -32.70 11.22
C PRO A 6 -32.19 -32.70 12.49
N SER A 7 -30.88 -32.54 12.30
CA SER A 7 -29.90 -32.25 13.35
C SER A 7 -30.23 -30.91 14.01
N LYS A 8 -30.41 -30.91 15.33
CA LYS A 8 -30.42 -29.69 16.16
C LYS A 8 -28.99 -29.49 16.66
N ASP A 9 -28.26 -28.59 16.02
CA ASP A 9 -26.97 -28.12 16.55
C ASP A 9 -27.25 -26.98 17.55
N PRO A 10 -26.89 -27.12 18.84
CA PRO A 10 -27.02 -26.03 19.79
C PRO A 10 -25.92 -25.01 19.49
N ARG A 11 -26.31 -23.84 18.95
CA ARG A 11 -25.41 -22.69 18.85
C ARG A 11 -24.88 -22.39 20.25
N VAL A 12 -23.59 -22.63 20.45
CA VAL A 12 -22.86 -22.21 21.65
C VAL A 12 -22.90 -20.69 21.69
N PHE A 13 -23.65 -20.14 22.64
CA PHE A 13 -23.65 -18.72 22.94
C PHE A 13 -22.27 -18.38 23.52
N ILE A 14 -21.47 -17.63 22.76
CA ILE A 14 -20.22 -17.04 23.24
C ILE A 14 -20.59 -15.64 23.75
N PRO A 15 -20.50 -15.37 25.07
CA PRO A 15 -20.71 -14.03 25.61
C PRO A 15 -19.72 -13.04 24.99
N PRO A 16 -20.10 -11.76 24.82
CA PRO A 16 -19.14 -10.73 24.42
C PRO A 16 -18.02 -10.61 25.47
N PRO A 17 -16.77 -10.35 25.04
CA PRO A 17 -15.65 -10.22 25.95
C PRO A 17 -15.90 -9.14 27.00
N ARG A 18 -15.65 -9.45 28.27
CA ARG A 18 -15.77 -8.48 29.36
C ARG A 18 -14.65 -7.45 29.29
N THR A 19 -14.99 -6.22 28.93
CA THR A 19 -14.08 -5.08 29.08
C THR A 19 -13.98 -4.71 30.56
N ILE A 20 -12.79 -4.83 31.15
CA ILE A 20 -12.53 -4.39 32.52
C ILE A 20 -11.84 -3.03 32.45
N ASP A 21 -12.48 -1.99 32.99
CA ASP A 21 -11.83 -0.71 33.24
C ASP A 21 -11.01 -0.79 34.53
N TYR A 22 -9.68 -0.85 34.38
CA TYR A 22 -8.77 -0.95 35.51
C TYR A 22 -8.64 0.37 36.30
N ASP A 23 -9.08 1.49 35.74
CA ASP A 23 -9.07 2.77 36.44
C ASP A 23 -10.20 2.89 37.47
N ASP A 24 -11.27 2.11 37.31
CA ASP A 24 -12.37 2.05 38.29
C ASP A 24 -12.17 1.00 39.38
N LEU A 25 -11.19 0.10 39.22
CA LEU A 25 -10.90 -0.92 40.22
C LEU A 25 -10.19 -0.31 41.44
N SER A 26 -10.64 -0.72 42.62
CA SER A 26 -9.94 -0.45 43.87
C SER A 26 -8.59 -1.19 43.87
N LEU A 27 -7.64 -0.64 44.62
CA LEU A 27 -6.28 -1.19 44.69
C LEU A 27 -6.25 -2.64 45.22
N THR A 28 -7.23 -3.00 46.06
CA THR A 28 -7.43 -4.38 46.55
C THR A 28 -7.89 -5.31 45.42
N LYS A 29 -8.93 -4.91 44.65
CA LYS A 29 -9.43 -5.72 43.52
C LYS A 29 -8.38 -5.89 42.42
N LEU A 30 -7.57 -4.86 42.17
CA LEU A 30 -6.43 -4.95 41.24
C LEU A 30 -5.39 -5.98 41.70
N ARG A 31 -5.12 -6.08 43.00
CA ARG A 31 -4.18 -7.08 43.54
C ARG A 31 -4.74 -8.48 43.44
N GLU A 32 -6.01 -8.66 43.80
CA GLU A 32 -6.72 -9.95 43.66
C GLU A 32 -6.71 -10.42 42.21
N HIS A 33 -6.99 -9.53 41.26
CA HIS A 33 -6.99 -9.87 39.84
C HIS A 33 -5.59 -10.21 39.31
N VAL A 34 -4.54 -9.53 39.77
CA VAL A 34 -3.15 -9.90 39.44
C VAL A 34 -2.81 -11.30 39.97
N ILE A 35 -3.24 -11.63 41.19
CA ILE A 35 -3.03 -12.96 41.78
C ILE A 35 -3.74 -14.02 40.94
N GLU A 36 -5.00 -13.79 40.61
CA GLU A 36 -5.82 -14.68 39.79
C GLU A 36 -5.18 -14.94 38.41
N LEU A 37 -4.71 -13.89 37.72
CA LEU A 37 -4.02 -14.03 36.43
C LEU A 37 -2.72 -14.84 36.54
N HIS A 38 -1.95 -14.67 37.62
CA HIS A 38 -0.73 -15.45 37.85
C HIS A 38 -1.05 -16.92 38.14
N GLU A 39 -2.12 -17.21 38.89
CA GLU A 39 -2.58 -18.58 39.13
C GLU A 39 -3.06 -19.25 37.83
N GLN A 40 -3.86 -18.56 37.02
CA GLN A 40 -4.36 -19.06 35.74
C GLN A 40 -3.23 -19.32 34.73
N THR A 41 -2.20 -18.48 34.71
CA THR A 41 -1.03 -18.63 33.83
C THR A 41 0.06 -19.53 34.42
N LYS A 42 -0.13 -20.08 35.63
CA LYS A 42 0.85 -20.87 36.39
C LYS A 42 2.19 -20.12 36.61
N MET A 43 2.15 -18.80 36.69
CA MET A 43 3.31 -17.95 36.99
C MET A 43 3.41 -17.66 38.50
N PRO A 44 4.61 -17.55 39.08
CA PRO A 44 4.76 -17.22 40.50
C PRO A 44 4.31 -15.78 40.78
N VAL A 45 3.46 -15.59 41.80
CA VAL A 45 3.00 -14.26 42.23
C VAL A 45 4.19 -13.40 42.67
N PRO A 46 4.36 -12.16 42.18
CA PRO A 46 5.50 -11.31 42.53
C PRO A 46 5.56 -11.02 44.04
N LYS A 47 6.74 -11.24 44.63
CA LYS A 47 7.01 -10.87 46.03
C LYS A 47 6.78 -9.36 46.20
N GLY A 48 5.94 -9.00 47.18
CA GLY A 48 5.66 -7.59 47.49
C GLY A 48 4.47 -6.98 46.74
N ILE A 49 3.61 -7.78 46.10
CA ILE A 49 2.37 -7.32 45.45
C ILE A 49 1.50 -6.41 46.34
N GLY A 50 1.46 -6.68 47.65
CA GLY A 50 0.74 -5.86 48.65
C GLY A 50 1.30 -4.45 48.86
N ARG A 51 2.50 -4.14 48.33
CA ARG A 51 3.13 -2.81 48.39
C ARG A 51 3.16 -2.11 47.02
N MET A 52 2.70 -2.75 45.96
CA MET A 52 2.69 -2.16 44.63
C MET A 52 1.63 -1.05 44.51
N LYS A 53 2.00 0.04 43.85
CA LYS A 53 1.11 1.15 43.48
C LYS A 53 0.27 0.75 42.25
N LYS A 54 -0.91 1.37 42.10
CA LYS A 54 -1.88 1.08 41.03
C LYS A 54 -1.27 1.02 39.62
N ALA A 55 -0.48 2.03 39.23
CA ALA A 55 0.18 2.06 37.92
C ALA A 55 1.08 0.84 37.64
N LYS A 56 1.78 0.34 38.68
CA LYS A 56 2.65 -0.83 38.55
C LYS A 56 1.85 -2.13 38.48
N LEU A 57 0.71 -2.20 39.16
CA LEU A 57 -0.24 -3.32 39.04
C LEU A 57 -0.86 -3.36 37.64
N ILE A 58 -1.30 -2.23 37.09
CA ILE A 58 -1.85 -2.15 35.72
C ILE A 58 -0.79 -2.57 34.69
N SER A 59 0.42 -2.04 34.81
CA SER A 59 1.54 -2.43 33.93
C SER A 59 1.84 -3.93 33.99
N LEU A 60 1.75 -4.54 35.17
CA LEU A 60 1.95 -5.96 35.33
C LEU A 60 0.84 -6.78 34.66
N ILE A 61 -0.43 -6.40 34.86
CA ILE A 61 -1.59 -7.03 34.20
C ILE A 61 -1.43 -6.98 32.66
N THR A 62 -1.06 -5.82 32.11
CA THR A 62 -0.87 -5.65 30.66
C THR A 62 0.29 -6.45 30.08
N SER A 63 1.20 -6.94 30.93
CA SER A 63 2.40 -7.67 30.50
C SER A 63 2.25 -9.19 30.59
N LEU A 64 1.18 -9.70 31.23
CA LEU A 64 0.94 -11.14 31.33
C LEU A 64 0.36 -11.68 30.02
N PRO A 65 0.76 -12.89 29.59
CA PRO A 65 0.13 -13.55 28.47
C PRO A 65 -1.35 -13.85 28.80
N PRO A 66 -2.27 -13.79 27.82
CA PRO A 66 -3.68 -14.10 28.07
C PRO A 66 -3.82 -15.56 28.53
N PRO A 67 -4.72 -15.85 29.49
CA PRO A 67 -4.92 -17.20 29.99
C PRO A 67 -5.45 -18.13 28.88
N PRO A 68 -5.06 -19.42 28.87
CA PRO A 68 -5.28 -20.33 27.74
C PRO A 68 -6.72 -20.81 27.51
N SER A 69 -7.71 -20.40 28.33
CA SER A 69 -9.04 -21.02 28.31
C SER A 69 -10.28 -20.11 28.32
N HIS A 70 -10.21 -18.77 28.25
CA HIS A 70 -11.42 -17.93 28.08
C HIS A 70 -11.15 -16.53 27.49
N GLU A 71 -12.17 -16.02 26.79
CA GLU A 71 -12.49 -14.64 26.35
C GLU A 71 -11.37 -13.58 26.42
N SER A 72 -11.02 -13.06 25.24
CA SER A 72 -10.06 -11.97 25.02
C SER A 72 -10.41 -10.72 25.82
N TYR A 73 -9.60 -10.33 26.81
CA TYR A 73 -9.73 -9.04 27.49
C TYR A 73 -9.12 -7.91 26.65
N THR A 74 -9.87 -6.85 26.39
CA THR A 74 -9.36 -5.62 25.77
C THR A 74 -9.01 -4.62 26.87
N ILE A 75 -7.76 -4.16 26.93
CA ILE A 75 -7.28 -3.20 27.94
C ILE A 75 -7.24 -1.79 27.33
N ARG A 76 -7.89 -0.81 27.97
CA ARG A 76 -7.84 0.61 27.58
C ARG A 76 -6.92 1.37 28.54
N ALA A 77 -5.92 2.08 28.02
CA ALA A 77 -5.11 3.04 28.78
C ALA A 77 -5.04 4.36 27.99
N LEU A 78 -5.62 5.44 28.54
CA LEU A 78 -5.65 6.77 27.93
C LEU A 78 -4.43 7.59 28.37
N ASN A 79 -3.68 8.13 27.40
CA ASN A 79 -2.71 9.20 27.64
C ASN A 79 -3.11 10.42 26.80
N LEU A 80 -3.48 11.51 27.49
CA LEU A 80 -3.76 12.85 26.97
C LEU A 80 -2.46 13.68 26.91
N THR A 81 -2.14 14.34 25.77
CA THR A 81 -1.94 15.82 25.64
C THR A 81 -1.44 16.27 24.23
N LEU A 82 -2.02 17.37 23.73
CA LEU A 82 -1.48 18.48 22.87
C LEU A 82 -1.08 18.15 21.40
N LEU A 83 -1.47 18.86 20.33
CA LEU A 83 -1.83 20.26 20.05
C LEU A 83 -2.98 20.34 19.02
N SER A 84 -3.95 21.22 19.26
CA SER A 84 -4.96 21.69 18.30
C SER A 84 -4.45 22.95 17.60
N VAL A 85 -4.61 23.05 16.28
CA VAL A 85 -4.55 24.32 15.54
C VAL A 85 -5.88 24.45 14.82
N GLU A 86 -6.69 25.41 15.28
CA GLU A 86 -8.04 25.73 14.82
C GLU A 86 -8.04 26.50 13.49
N ASP A 87 -9.03 26.14 12.67
CA ASP A 87 -9.98 26.95 11.89
C ASP A 87 -9.51 28.06 10.94
N ALA A 88 -9.92 27.91 9.67
CA ALA A 88 -10.10 29.00 8.71
C ALA A 88 -11.55 28.99 8.18
N PRO A 89 -12.22 30.16 8.07
CA PRO A 89 -13.63 30.24 7.72
C PRO A 89 -13.86 30.16 6.20
N VAL A 90 -14.91 29.42 5.80
CA VAL A 90 -15.41 29.37 4.42
C VAL A 90 -16.32 30.57 4.16
N LEU A 91 -15.90 31.47 3.28
CA LEU A 91 -16.74 32.53 2.72
C LEU A 91 -17.46 32.01 1.47
N ALA A 92 -18.79 31.96 1.54
CA ALA A 92 -19.67 31.71 0.41
C ALA A 92 -19.88 33.00 -0.39
N SER A 93 -19.59 32.97 -1.69
CA SER A 93 -20.14 33.94 -2.64
C SER A 93 -20.53 33.22 -3.93
N GLY A 94 -21.82 33.20 -4.21
CA GLY A 94 -22.39 32.62 -5.41
C GLY A 94 -22.10 33.47 -6.65
N HIS A 95 -21.68 32.81 -7.72
CA HIS A 95 -21.92 33.27 -9.08
C HIS A 95 -22.19 32.08 -9.98
N SER A 96 -23.38 32.07 -10.59
CA SER A 96 -23.74 31.19 -11.69
C SER A 96 -22.97 31.62 -12.94
N VAL A 97 -22.05 30.77 -13.39
CA VAL A 97 -21.49 30.85 -14.74
C VAL A 97 -21.75 29.52 -15.42
N ASP A 98 -22.73 29.57 -16.32
CA ASP A 98 -23.06 28.53 -17.27
C ASP A 98 -21.98 28.49 -18.37
N LYS A 99 -21.14 27.44 -18.37
CA LYS A 99 -20.25 27.03 -19.48
C LYS A 99 -19.80 25.59 -19.27
N SER A 100 -20.33 24.70 -20.10
CA SER A 100 -20.15 23.24 -20.10
C SER A 100 -18.75 22.74 -20.47
N LEU A 101 -17.74 23.12 -19.69
CA LEU A 101 -16.55 22.28 -19.47
C LEU A 101 -16.79 21.54 -18.14
N SER A 102 -17.11 20.25 -18.21
CA SER A 102 -17.16 19.40 -17.02
C SER A 102 -15.75 19.23 -16.49
N TYR A 103 -15.35 20.09 -15.56
CA TYR A 103 -14.17 19.86 -14.74
C TYR A 103 -14.54 18.82 -13.69
N ASN A 104 -13.85 17.69 -13.67
CA ASN A 104 -13.95 16.78 -12.53
C ASN A 104 -13.11 17.38 -11.40
N THR A 105 -13.78 17.95 -10.41
CA THR A 105 -13.16 18.36 -9.16
C THR A 105 -12.56 17.14 -8.48
N ILE A 106 -11.24 17.12 -8.29
CA ILE A 106 -10.60 16.12 -7.44
C ILE A 106 -10.46 16.73 -6.05
N THR A 107 -11.38 16.39 -5.15
CA THR A 107 -11.29 16.71 -3.71
C THR A 107 -10.35 15.76 -2.96
N SER A 108 -10.00 14.63 -3.58
CA SER A 108 -9.07 13.64 -3.04
C SER A 108 -7.66 13.76 -3.65
N PRO A 109 -6.60 13.34 -2.96
CA PRO A 109 -5.28 13.26 -3.59
C PRO A 109 -5.32 12.31 -4.80
N PRO A 110 -4.58 12.63 -5.86
CA PRO A 110 -4.68 11.91 -7.12
C PRO A 110 -4.25 10.44 -6.98
N PRO A 111 -4.79 9.54 -7.82
CA PRO A 111 -4.42 8.14 -7.80
C PRO A 111 -2.95 7.95 -8.20
N ILE A 112 -2.35 6.88 -7.68
CA ILE A 112 -0.95 6.54 -7.89
C ILE A 112 -0.82 5.17 -8.54
N VAL A 113 0.25 4.97 -9.31
CA VAL A 113 0.60 3.66 -9.85
C VAL A 113 1.44 2.93 -8.83
N TYR A 114 1.08 1.67 -8.60
CA TYR A 114 1.82 0.75 -7.75
C TYR A 114 3.13 0.29 -8.42
N VAL A 115 4.00 -0.40 -7.69
CA VAL A 115 5.36 -0.73 -8.16
C VAL A 115 5.43 -1.66 -9.37
N ASP A 116 4.31 -2.30 -9.73
CA ASP A 116 4.18 -3.18 -10.89
C ASP A 116 4.02 -2.43 -12.23
N GLY A 117 3.75 -1.12 -12.18
CA GLY A 117 3.44 -0.27 -13.33
C GLY A 117 2.03 -0.48 -13.89
N SER A 118 1.15 -1.19 -13.18
CA SER A 118 -0.18 -1.57 -13.68
C SER A 118 -1.31 -1.36 -12.68
N THR A 119 -1.06 -1.67 -11.42
CA THR A 119 -2.04 -1.57 -10.35
C THR A 119 -2.21 -0.10 -9.99
N VAL A 120 -3.46 0.37 -9.93
CA VAL A 120 -3.78 1.75 -9.58
C VAL A 120 -4.30 1.74 -8.16
N MET A 121 -3.76 2.62 -7.33
CA MET A 121 -4.19 2.79 -5.95
C MET A 121 -4.74 4.21 -5.77
N SER A 122 -5.81 4.33 -5.00
CA SER A 122 -6.31 5.61 -4.49
C SER A 122 -6.14 5.67 -2.99
N ARG A 123 -5.88 6.86 -2.48
CA ARG A 123 -5.94 7.08 -1.05
C ARG A 123 -7.38 6.89 -0.56
N VAL A 124 -7.52 6.30 0.62
CA VAL A 124 -8.79 6.24 1.34
C VAL A 124 -9.07 7.61 1.97
N SER A 125 -10.13 8.28 1.52
CA SER A 125 -10.53 9.58 2.05
C SER A 125 -11.19 9.40 3.42
N HIS A 126 -12.16 8.49 3.52
CA HIS A 126 -12.83 8.12 4.75
C HIS A 126 -12.73 6.61 4.98
N LEU A 127 -12.49 6.19 6.22
CA LEU A 127 -12.40 4.76 6.53
C LEU A 127 -13.71 4.02 6.23
N THR A 128 -14.85 4.71 6.25
CA THR A 128 -16.17 4.20 5.85
C THR A 128 -16.26 3.85 4.36
N ASP A 129 -15.29 4.28 3.54
CA ASP A 129 -15.21 3.90 2.13
C ASP A 129 -14.62 2.48 1.95
N LEU A 130 -14.16 1.84 3.03
CA LEU A 130 -13.60 0.50 3.03
C LEU A 130 -14.71 -0.54 3.20
N ARG A 131 -14.73 -1.49 2.28
CA ARG A 131 -15.68 -2.60 2.27
C ARG A 131 -14.97 -3.93 2.36
N ARG A 132 -15.67 -4.96 2.82
CA ARG A 132 -15.15 -6.35 2.84
C ARG A 132 -14.64 -6.74 1.44
N GLY A 133 -13.53 -7.48 1.42
CA GLY A 133 -12.83 -7.86 0.19
C GLY A 133 -11.98 -6.76 -0.46
N ASP A 134 -12.00 -5.51 0.03
CA ASP A 134 -11.09 -4.47 -0.48
C ASP A 134 -9.63 -4.84 -0.20
N HIS A 135 -8.79 -4.78 -1.25
CA HIS A 135 -7.33 -4.86 -1.13
C HIS A 135 -6.77 -3.50 -0.73
N VAL A 136 -6.20 -3.45 0.47
CA VAL A 136 -5.67 -2.23 1.08
C VAL A 136 -4.17 -2.35 1.30
N CYS A 137 -3.49 -1.22 1.16
CA CYS A 137 -2.05 -1.07 1.26
C CYS A 137 -1.73 0.07 2.25
N VAL A 138 -0.73 -0.14 3.08
CA VAL A 138 -0.11 0.90 3.92
C VAL A 138 1.39 0.90 3.73
N GLY A 139 2.09 1.96 4.13
CA GLY A 139 3.55 1.95 4.14
C GLY A 139 4.11 0.80 4.99
N LEU A 140 5.01 -0.01 4.42
CA LEU A 140 5.65 -1.11 5.13
C LEU A 140 6.52 -0.55 6.26
N ASN A 141 6.20 -0.94 7.49
CA ASN A 141 6.94 -0.52 8.67
C ASN A 141 7.29 -1.73 9.55
N PRO A 142 8.55 -2.20 9.52
CA PRO A 142 8.98 -3.36 10.29
C PRO A 142 9.10 -3.07 11.79
N LEU A 143 9.18 -1.79 12.19
CA LEU A 143 9.27 -1.35 13.58
C LEU A 143 7.93 -0.85 14.13
N ARG A 144 6.85 -1.17 13.42
CA ARG A 144 5.51 -0.73 13.77
C ARG A 144 5.14 -1.18 15.18
N LYS A 145 4.45 -0.32 15.92
CA LYS A 145 4.11 -0.47 17.36
C LYS A 145 5.30 -0.37 18.32
N ILE A 146 6.55 -0.35 17.85
CA ILE A 146 7.73 -0.13 18.70
C ILE A 146 7.98 1.37 18.87
N LEU A 147 7.93 2.15 17.78
CA LEU A 147 8.26 3.58 17.78
C LEU A 147 7.20 4.43 17.06
N ARG A 148 6.17 4.89 17.78
CA ARG A 148 5.07 5.71 17.21
C ARG A 148 5.52 6.91 16.35
N PRO A 149 6.56 7.70 16.70
CA PRO A 149 7.03 8.78 15.84
C PRO A 149 7.60 8.28 14.51
N PHE A 150 8.25 7.11 14.51
CA PHE A 150 8.77 6.46 13.32
C PHE A 150 7.64 5.97 12.40
N ASP A 151 6.55 5.47 12.97
CA ASP A 151 5.36 5.08 12.24
C ASP A 151 4.77 6.26 11.46
N LYS A 152 4.63 7.42 12.12
CA LYS A 152 4.16 8.67 11.48
C LYS A 152 5.11 9.14 10.38
N LEU A 153 6.42 9.07 10.63
CA LEU A 153 7.43 9.43 9.62
C LEU A 153 7.33 8.53 8.39
N LEU A 154 7.27 7.20 8.58
CA LEU A 154 7.14 6.26 7.47
C LEU A 154 5.83 6.44 6.70
N GLN A 155 4.70 6.62 7.39
CA GLN A 155 3.43 6.94 6.72
C GLN A 155 3.54 8.22 5.89
N TYR A 156 4.22 9.25 6.40
CA TYR A 156 4.49 10.48 5.66
C TYR A 156 5.41 10.24 4.45
N LEU A 157 6.50 9.47 4.59
CA LEU A 157 7.40 9.14 3.49
C LEU A 157 6.71 8.30 2.41
N THR A 158 5.86 7.34 2.79
CA THR A 158 5.01 6.59 1.85
C THR A 158 3.97 7.50 1.20
N HIS A 159 3.40 8.45 1.95
CA HIS A 159 2.49 9.45 1.40
C HIS A 159 3.14 10.33 0.33
N LEU A 160 4.44 10.61 0.47
CA LEU A 160 5.27 11.28 -0.52
C LEU A 160 5.78 10.35 -1.63
N GLU A 161 5.39 9.07 -1.66
CA GLU A 161 5.91 8.05 -2.59
C GLU A 161 7.46 7.91 -2.55
N LEU A 162 8.11 8.29 -1.44
CA LEU A 162 9.56 8.17 -1.28
C LEU A 162 9.97 6.74 -0.94
N PHE A 163 9.08 6.01 -0.27
CA PHE A 163 9.26 4.63 0.11
C PHE A 163 8.10 3.77 -0.42
N PRO A 164 8.18 3.32 -1.69
CA PRO A 164 7.12 2.54 -2.33
C PRO A 164 7.23 1.05 -1.94
N ALA A 165 7.35 0.79 -0.64
CA ALA A 165 7.21 -0.53 -0.08
C ALA A 165 5.95 -0.51 0.79
N TYR A 166 5.01 -1.37 0.43
CA TYR A 166 3.71 -1.44 1.03
C TYR A 166 3.53 -2.76 1.76
N HIS A 167 2.82 -2.69 2.87
CA HIS A 167 2.23 -3.83 3.53
C HIS A 167 0.79 -3.96 3.05
N HIS A 168 0.38 -5.17 2.70
CA HIS A 168 -0.92 -5.45 2.11
C HIS A 168 -1.79 -6.19 3.11
N PHE A 169 -3.08 -5.88 3.09
CA PHE A 169 -4.10 -6.64 3.80
C PHE A 169 -5.41 -6.59 3.00
N VAL A 170 -6.32 -7.49 3.35
CA VAL A 170 -7.66 -7.52 2.76
C VAL A 170 -8.68 -7.28 3.87
N MET A 171 -9.61 -6.35 3.62
CA MET A 171 -10.70 -6.08 4.54
C MET A 171 -11.57 -7.31 4.73
N TYR A 172 -11.81 -7.72 5.98
CA TYR A 172 -12.70 -8.83 6.31
C TYR A 172 -14.14 -8.32 6.50
N ASP A 173 -14.29 -7.17 7.16
CA ASP A 173 -15.58 -6.54 7.41
C ASP A 173 -15.76 -5.24 6.61
N ASP A 174 -17.02 -4.84 6.45
CA ASP A 174 -17.38 -3.48 6.01
C ASP A 174 -17.19 -2.47 7.16
N VAL A 175 -16.69 -1.28 6.84
CA VAL A 175 -16.60 -0.18 7.81
C VAL A 175 -17.86 0.68 7.69
N HIS A 176 -18.77 0.56 8.64
CA HIS A 176 -20.03 1.33 8.63
C HIS A 176 -19.85 2.74 9.20
N HIS A 177 -19.13 2.85 10.32
CA HIS A 177 -18.86 4.13 10.98
C HIS A 177 -17.53 4.10 11.73
N VAL A 178 -17.10 5.24 12.27
CA VAL A 178 -15.88 5.36 13.08
C VAL A 178 -16.22 6.00 14.42
N GLU A 179 -16.01 5.27 15.51
CA GLU A 179 -16.20 5.77 16.88
C GLU A 179 -14.85 6.23 17.44
N GLY A 180 -14.66 7.54 17.58
CA GLY A 180 -13.33 8.10 17.86
C GLY A 180 -12.36 7.71 16.73
N THR A 181 -11.34 6.92 17.02
CA THR A 181 -10.37 6.39 16.04
C THR A 181 -10.63 4.93 15.64
N VAL A 182 -11.71 4.33 16.11
CA VAL A 182 -11.98 2.90 15.95
C VAL A 182 -13.02 2.70 14.83
N PRO A 183 -12.65 2.07 13.71
CA PRO A 183 -13.61 1.71 12.66
C PRO A 183 -14.50 0.55 13.14
N MET A 184 -15.80 0.71 12.99
CA MET A 184 -16.82 -0.21 13.49
C MET A 184 -17.70 -0.75 12.35
N THR A 185 -18.16 -1.98 12.51
CA THR A 185 -19.16 -2.62 11.64
C THR A 185 -20.57 -2.07 11.94
N GLU A 186 -21.56 -2.49 11.17
CA GLU A 186 -22.97 -2.11 11.40
C GLU A 186 -23.48 -2.64 12.76
N GLU A 187 -23.00 -3.82 13.18
CA GLU A 187 -23.35 -4.45 14.46
C GLU A 187 -22.62 -3.84 15.66
N GLY A 188 -21.77 -2.84 15.46
CA GLY A 188 -20.99 -2.19 16.52
C GLY A 188 -19.73 -2.95 16.95
N ASN A 189 -19.30 -3.96 16.18
CA ASN A 189 -18.02 -4.64 16.42
C ASN A 189 -16.87 -3.88 15.75
N VAL A 190 -15.63 -4.10 16.20
CA VAL A 190 -14.45 -3.51 15.54
C VAL A 190 -14.27 -4.15 14.17
N ALA A 191 -14.10 -3.34 13.13
CA ALA A 191 -13.86 -3.83 11.78
C ALA A 191 -12.50 -4.54 11.69
N MET A 192 -12.51 -5.74 11.10
CA MET A 192 -11.34 -6.60 10.98
C MET A 192 -10.79 -6.62 9.55
N MET A 193 -9.52 -6.98 9.44
CA MET A 193 -8.83 -7.30 8.18
C MET A 193 -8.03 -8.59 8.35
N CYS A 194 -7.58 -9.19 7.25
CA CYS A 194 -6.67 -10.32 7.30
C CYS A 194 -5.34 -10.06 6.61
N GLU A 195 -4.28 -10.59 7.21
CA GLU A 195 -2.91 -10.49 6.73
C GLU A 195 -2.06 -11.62 7.32
N TYR A 196 -0.85 -11.81 6.78
CA TYR A 196 0.18 -12.50 7.52
C TYR A 196 0.82 -11.53 8.51
N SER A 197 0.79 -11.89 9.79
CA SER A 197 1.37 -11.06 10.84
C SER A 197 1.96 -11.92 11.94
N ASN A 198 2.90 -11.35 12.68
CA ASN A 198 3.40 -11.94 13.90
C ASN A 198 3.38 -10.88 15.00
N THR A 199 3.34 -11.31 16.26
CA THR A 199 3.50 -10.37 17.37
C THR A 199 4.90 -9.74 17.30
N PRO A 200 5.07 -8.45 17.64
CA PRO A 200 6.39 -7.83 17.69
C PRO A 200 7.39 -8.60 18.55
N VAL A 201 6.92 -9.16 19.67
CA VAL A 201 7.73 -10.03 20.54
C VAL A 201 8.16 -11.30 19.80
N GLY A 202 7.24 -11.98 19.11
CA GLY A 202 7.54 -13.16 18.30
C GLY A 202 8.55 -12.86 17.18
N ALA A 203 8.44 -11.70 16.53
CA ALA A 203 9.40 -11.28 15.51
C ALA A 203 10.80 -11.02 16.10
N ILE A 204 10.89 -10.35 17.26
CA ILE A 204 12.16 -10.08 17.94
C ILE A 204 12.82 -11.39 18.39
N VAL A 205 12.06 -12.29 19.03
CA VAL A 205 12.54 -13.61 19.44
C VAL A 205 13.07 -14.38 18.24
N GLN A 206 12.35 -14.34 17.12
CA GLN A 206 12.78 -15.03 15.91
C GLN A 206 14.10 -14.46 15.34
N ILE A 207 14.24 -13.14 15.29
CA ILE A 207 15.50 -12.49 14.86
C ILE A 207 16.63 -12.85 15.82
N TRP A 208 16.36 -12.88 17.12
CA TRP A 208 17.35 -13.20 18.15
C TRP A 208 17.83 -14.65 18.07
N GLU A 209 16.90 -15.60 17.90
CA GLU A 209 17.19 -17.04 17.89
C GLU A 209 17.76 -17.52 16.55
N TYR A 210 17.29 -16.97 15.43
CA TYR A 210 17.59 -17.50 14.10
C TYR A 210 18.28 -16.47 13.17
N GLY A 211 18.60 -15.29 13.69
CA GLY A 211 19.23 -14.20 12.94
C GLY A 211 18.27 -13.46 12.01
N ILE A 212 18.75 -12.38 11.39
CA ILE A 212 17.93 -11.52 10.50
C ILE A 212 17.43 -12.26 9.24
N MET A 213 18.16 -13.28 8.80
CA MET A 213 17.77 -14.10 7.64
C MET A 213 16.52 -14.93 7.91
N SER A 214 16.16 -15.14 9.19
CA SER A 214 14.92 -15.84 9.57
C SER A 214 13.66 -15.08 9.16
N LEU A 215 13.75 -13.75 9.00
CA LEU A 215 12.66 -12.92 8.49
C LEU A 215 12.24 -13.30 7.06
N LEU A 216 13.15 -13.88 6.27
CA LEU A 216 12.85 -14.37 4.92
C LEU A 216 11.97 -15.63 4.94
N LYS A 217 11.98 -16.37 6.06
CA LYS A 217 11.19 -17.59 6.31
C LYS A 217 10.37 -17.42 7.60
N SER A 218 9.83 -16.22 7.83
CA SER A 218 9.05 -15.92 9.04
C SER A 218 7.81 -16.82 9.10
N PRO A 219 7.59 -17.59 10.17
CA PRO A 219 6.42 -18.45 10.33
C PRO A 219 5.17 -17.65 10.73
N ALA A 220 5.07 -16.38 10.31
CA ALA A 220 3.91 -15.55 10.59
C ALA A 220 2.65 -16.23 10.02
N PRO A 221 1.64 -16.56 10.85
CA PRO A 221 0.40 -17.13 10.37
C PRO A 221 -0.46 -16.08 9.68
N PHE A 222 -1.36 -16.53 8.81
CA PHE A 222 -2.45 -15.69 8.33
C PHE A 222 -3.49 -15.53 9.44
N MET A 223 -3.86 -14.30 9.79
CA MET A 223 -4.73 -14.03 10.94
C MET A 223 -5.65 -12.83 10.72
N ARG A 224 -6.75 -12.78 11.48
CA ARG A 224 -7.65 -11.64 11.57
C ARG A 224 -7.10 -10.63 12.58
N ILE A 225 -7.03 -9.36 12.20
CA ILE A 225 -6.49 -8.27 13.02
C ILE A 225 -7.45 -7.09 12.98
N PRO A 226 -7.65 -6.36 14.10
CA PRO A 226 -8.43 -5.12 14.10
C PRO A 226 -7.83 -4.06 13.18
N LEU A 227 -8.66 -3.43 12.33
CA LEU A 227 -8.20 -2.36 11.44
C LEU A 227 -7.62 -1.17 12.23
N CYS A 228 -8.13 -0.90 13.43
CA CYS A 228 -7.67 0.18 14.30
C CYS A 228 -6.15 0.15 14.55
N ASP A 229 -5.54 -1.04 14.58
CA ASP A 229 -4.10 -1.19 14.77
C ASP A 229 -3.28 -0.42 13.73
N TYR A 230 -3.83 -0.27 12.51
CA TYR A 230 -3.17 0.38 11.37
C TYR A 230 -3.53 1.86 11.22
N VAL A 231 -4.65 2.29 11.81
CA VAL A 231 -5.24 3.62 11.60
C VAL A 231 -5.29 4.46 12.87
N GLU A 232 -4.75 3.97 13.99
CA GLU A 232 -4.64 4.69 15.26
C GLU A 232 -4.10 6.12 15.06
N GLY A 233 -4.90 7.12 15.47
CA GLY A 233 -4.59 8.54 15.32
C GLY A 233 -5.24 9.26 14.12
N SER A 234 -6.05 8.55 13.32
CA SER A 234 -6.68 9.11 12.11
C SER A 234 -8.05 9.79 12.33
N SER A 235 -8.39 10.25 13.53
CA SER A 235 -9.73 10.83 13.80
C SER A 235 -9.73 12.35 13.95
N PRO A 236 -10.74 13.08 13.43
CA PRO A 236 -11.66 12.75 12.34
C PRO A 236 -11.05 13.26 11.02
N GLY A 237 -9.90 12.71 10.65
CA GLY A 237 -9.09 13.18 9.52
C GLY A 237 -9.00 12.15 8.40
N PRO A 238 -8.53 12.56 7.20
CA PRO A 238 -8.29 11.62 6.12
C PRO A 238 -7.21 10.61 6.54
N ALA A 239 -7.49 9.31 6.37
CA ALA A 239 -6.54 8.25 6.71
C ALA A 239 -5.20 8.51 6.00
N ILE A 240 -4.15 8.82 6.76
CA ILE A 240 -2.84 9.15 6.21
C ILE A 240 -2.11 7.84 5.91
N GLY A 241 -1.65 7.69 4.67
CA GLY A 241 -0.85 6.53 4.27
C GLY A 241 -1.65 5.23 4.10
N VAL A 242 -2.99 5.29 4.05
CA VAL A 242 -3.87 4.16 3.69
C VAL A 242 -4.30 4.31 2.24
N PHE A 243 -4.03 3.28 1.45
CA PHE A 243 -4.34 3.23 0.03
C PHE A 243 -5.21 2.02 -0.25
N LYS A 244 -6.25 2.19 -1.06
CA LYS A 244 -7.08 1.12 -1.60
C LYS A 244 -6.71 0.88 -3.05
N VAL A 245 -6.56 -0.38 -3.44
CA VAL A 245 -6.42 -0.76 -4.85
C VAL A 245 -7.74 -0.50 -5.57
N GLN A 246 -7.69 0.19 -6.72
CA GLN A 246 -8.88 0.49 -7.50
C GLN A 246 -9.33 -0.75 -8.27
N GLU A 247 -10.40 -1.35 -7.77
CA GLU A 247 -11.01 -2.56 -8.30
C GLU A 247 -12.53 -2.39 -8.28
N ASP A 248 -13.17 -2.70 -9.40
CA ASP A 248 -14.63 -2.62 -9.55
C ASP A 248 -15.26 -3.97 -9.15
N LEU A 249 -15.20 -4.30 -7.87
CA LEU A 249 -15.68 -5.58 -7.33
C LEU A 249 -17.17 -5.52 -6.98
N SER A 250 -17.95 -6.47 -7.49
CA SER A 250 -19.33 -6.68 -7.05
C SER A 250 -19.39 -7.26 -5.64
N ASP A 251 -20.54 -7.14 -4.96
CA ASP A 251 -20.72 -7.72 -3.62
C ASP A 251 -20.51 -9.25 -3.63
N SER A 252 -20.90 -9.95 -4.69
CA SER A 252 -20.66 -11.39 -4.84
C SER A 252 -19.17 -11.74 -4.95
N GLU A 253 -18.38 -10.93 -5.67
CA GLU A 253 -16.93 -11.12 -5.77
C GLU A 253 -16.24 -10.84 -4.43
N ARG A 254 -16.76 -9.87 -3.66
CA ARG A 254 -16.28 -9.58 -2.30
C ARG A 254 -16.55 -10.75 -1.35
N ASP A 255 -17.73 -11.36 -1.43
CA ASP A 255 -18.08 -12.53 -0.63
C ASP A 255 -17.21 -13.76 -1.00
N GLU A 256 -16.88 -13.92 -2.29
CA GLU A 256 -15.93 -14.94 -2.73
C GLU A 256 -14.53 -14.71 -2.16
N ILE A 257 -14.05 -13.47 -2.14
CA ILE A 257 -12.77 -13.10 -1.53
C ILE A 257 -12.75 -13.46 -0.04
N VAL A 258 -13.79 -13.09 0.70
CA VAL A 258 -13.92 -13.42 2.14
C VAL A 258 -13.95 -14.93 2.37
N THR A 259 -14.65 -15.68 1.52
CA THR A 259 -14.68 -17.15 1.59
C THR A 259 -13.28 -17.76 1.40
N LYS A 260 -12.50 -17.25 0.45
CA LYS A 260 -11.11 -17.69 0.25
C LYS A 260 -10.20 -17.31 1.42
N MET A 261 -10.43 -16.15 2.04
CA MET A 261 -9.71 -15.75 3.25
C MET A 261 -10.00 -16.71 4.41
N ASP A 262 -11.26 -17.12 4.59
CA ASP A 262 -11.65 -18.09 5.62
C ASP A 262 -10.99 -19.46 5.39
N ALA A 263 -10.89 -19.90 4.14
CA ALA A 263 -10.16 -21.11 3.80
C ALA A 263 -8.65 -21.01 4.14
N LEU A 264 -8.02 -19.86 3.87
CA LEU A 264 -6.60 -19.64 4.20
C LEU A 264 -6.36 -19.52 5.72
N LEU A 265 -7.28 -18.87 6.45
CA LEU A 265 -7.25 -18.83 7.91
C LEU A 265 -7.30 -20.25 8.50
N ALA A 266 -8.11 -21.12 7.92
CA ALA A 266 -8.26 -22.52 8.35
C ALA A 266 -7.06 -23.41 7.96
N SER A 267 -6.35 -23.11 6.87
CA SER A 267 -5.22 -23.93 6.41
C SER A 267 -3.94 -23.76 7.25
N HIS A 268 -3.87 -22.68 8.04
CA HIS A 268 -2.71 -22.34 8.88
C HIS A 268 -1.40 -22.26 8.08
N GLU A 269 -1.48 -21.83 6.83
CA GLU A 269 -0.30 -21.58 6.03
C GLU A 269 0.56 -20.47 6.65
N THR A 270 1.87 -20.64 6.57
CA THR A 270 2.84 -19.70 7.11
C THR A 270 3.44 -18.81 6.03
N TYR A 271 3.77 -17.59 6.41
CA TYR A 271 4.37 -16.59 5.53
C TYR A 271 5.69 -17.04 4.87
N SER A 272 5.91 -16.56 3.65
CA SER A 272 7.19 -16.56 2.96
C SER A 272 7.34 -15.24 2.23
N PHE A 273 8.46 -14.55 2.48
CA PHE A 273 8.72 -13.25 1.87
C PHE A 273 8.64 -13.29 0.34
N VAL A 274 9.11 -14.39 -0.27
CA VAL A 274 9.28 -14.49 -1.72
C VAL A 274 8.03 -14.97 -2.45
N TYR A 275 7.28 -15.93 -1.89
CA TYR A 275 6.22 -16.64 -2.63
C TYR A 275 4.90 -16.79 -1.87
N ARG A 276 4.83 -16.36 -0.60
CA ARG A 276 3.63 -16.46 0.24
C ARG A 276 3.58 -15.32 1.26
N ASN A 277 3.64 -14.09 0.74
CA ASN A 277 3.55 -12.88 1.55
C ASN A 277 2.13 -12.31 1.51
N CYS A 278 1.87 -11.21 2.24
CA CYS A 278 0.54 -10.60 2.27
C CYS A 278 0.07 -10.11 0.89
N GLU A 279 1.00 -9.68 0.04
CA GLU A 279 0.69 -9.28 -1.34
C GLU A 279 0.19 -10.46 -2.17
N HIS A 280 0.87 -11.62 -2.09
CA HIS A 280 0.41 -12.84 -2.76
C HIS A 280 -1.01 -13.22 -2.33
N ALA A 281 -1.27 -13.24 -1.01
CA ALA A 281 -2.60 -13.56 -0.50
C ALA A 281 -3.65 -12.59 -1.07
N ALA A 282 -3.41 -11.29 -0.95
CA ALA A 282 -4.36 -10.28 -1.42
C ALA A 282 -4.67 -10.38 -2.92
N PHE A 283 -3.64 -10.53 -3.77
CA PHE A 283 -3.85 -10.70 -5.22
C PHE A 283 -4.46 -12.05 -5.58
N SER A 284 -4.19 -13.11 -4.82
CA SER A 284 -4.73 -14.45 -5.09
C SER A 284 -6.22 -14.57 -4.84
N PHE A 285 -6.75 -13.79 -3.88
CA PHE A 285 -8.16 -13.82 -3.56
C PHE A 285 -8.99 -13.15 -4.65
N ASN A 286 -8.45 -12.10 -5.28
CA ASN A 286 -9.15 -11.35 -6.31
C ASN A 286 -9.47 -12.24 -7.53
N PRO A 287 -10.75 -12.48 -7.85
CA PRO A 287 -11.15 -13.37 -8.93
C PRO A 287 -10.78 -12.86 -10.33
N ARG A 288 -10.64 -11.54 -10.50
CA ARG A 288 -10.29 -10.89 -11.78
C ARG A 288 -8.79 -10.82 -12.03
N ARG A 289 -7.97 -10.93 -10.98
CA ARG A 289 -6.52 -10.81 -11.08
C ARG A 289 -5.77 -12.08 -10.79
N SER A 290 -6.23 -12.95 -9.89
CA SER A 290 -5.74 -14.30 -9.54
C SER A 290 -4.26 -14.60 -9.87
N VAL A 291 -3.37 -13.63 -9.66
CA VAL A 291 -1.95 -13.72 -9.98
C VAL A 291 -1.24 -14.01 -8.68
N TRP A 292 -0.68 -15.22 -8.57
CA TRP A 292 0.13 -15.63 -7.44
C TRP A 292 1.57 -15.10 -7.55
N VAL A 293 1.72 -13.80 -7.83
CA VAL A 293 3.04 -13.16 -7.92
C VAL A 293 2.94 -11.79 -7.27
N SER A 294 3.70 -11.60 -6.18
CA SER A 294 3.93 -10.31 -5.53
C SER A 294 4.78 -9.41 -6.42
N PRO A 295 4.27 -8.32 -7.00
CA PRO A 295 5.09 -7.44 -7.80
C PRO A 295 6.13 -6.64 -7.00
N GLN A 296 5.93 -6.48 -5.68
CA GLN A 296 6.90 -5.82 -4.81
C GLN A 296 8.20 -6.62 -4.70
N VAL A 297 8.15 -7.96 -4.73
CA VAL A 297 9.34 -8.80 -4.61
C VAL A 297 10.31 -8.61 -5.78
N PRO A 298 9.90 -8.74 -7.06
CA PRO A 298 10.74 -8.40 -8.20
C PRO A 298 11.22 -6.95 -8.18
N TYR A 299 10.38 -6.00 -7.76
CA TYR A 299 10.77 -4.60 -7.61
C TYR A 299 11.91 -4.42 -6.60
N LEU A 300 11.83 -5.07 -5.44
CA LEU A 300 12.87 -5.05 -4.41
C LEU A 300 14.16 -5.71 -4.91
N PHE A 301 14.08 -6.88 -5.56
CA PHE A 301 15.25 -7.54 -6.12
C PHE A 301 15.93 -6.72 -7.22
N TRP A 302 15.15 -6.05 -8.07
CA TRP A 302 15.68 -5.16 -9.09
C TRP A 302 16.42 -3.97 -8.47
N ASN A 303 15.85 -3.34 -7.44
CA ASN A 303 16.51 -2.25 -6.73
C ASN A 303 17.78 -2.71 -6.00
N MET A 304 17.77 -3.90 -5.41
CA MET A 304 18.95 -4.49 -4.77
C MET A 304 20.05 -4.78 -5.80
N LEU A 305 19.70 -5.37 -6.95
CA LEU A 305 20.63 -5.59 -8.05
C LEU A 305 21.25 -4.27 -8.52
N ARG A 306 20.42 -3.23 -8.74
CA ARG A 306 20.89 -1.89 -9.13
C ARG A 306 21.83 -1.30 -8.08
N PHE A 307 21.50 -1.43 -6.80
CA PHE A 307 22.36 -0.97 -5.72
C PHE A 307 23.73 -1.67 -5.76
N CYS A 308 23.75 -3.00 -5.91
CA CYS A 308 24.98 -3.76 -6.05
C CYS A 308 25.80 -3.32 -7.28
N MET A 309 25.15 -3.12 -8.43
CA MET A 309 25.80 -2.59 -9.64
C MET A 309 26.38 -1.20 -9.40
N GLY A 310 25.67 -0.33 -8.66
CA GLY A 310 26.12 1.00 -8.25
C GLY A 310 27.34 0.97 -7.32
N VAL A 311 27.44 -0.04 -6.45
CA VAL A 311 28.63 -0.25 -5.61
C VAL A 311 29.82 -0.71 -6.46
N VAL A 312 29.61 -1.63 -7.40
CA VAL A 312 30.69 -2.08 -8.31
C VAL A 312 31.14 -0.96 -9.24
N SER A 313 30.22 -0.17 -9.80
CA SER A 313 30.56 0.98 -10.64
C SER A 313 31.31 2.06 -9.87
N ALA A 314 31.02 2.26 -8.57
CA ALA A 314 31.79 3.15 -7.72
C ALA A 314 33.27 2.73 -7.59
N CYS A 315 33.56 1.42 -7.64
CA CYS A 315 34.94 0.92 -7.71
C CYS A 315 35.60 1.29 -9.04
N CYS A 316 34.89 1.17 -10.18
CA CYS A 316 35.39 1.62 -11.49
C CYS A 316 35.67 3.12 -11.49
N LEU A 317 34.76 3.93 -10.91
CA LEU A 317 34.89 5.37 -10.81
C LEU A 317 36.10 5.78 -9.95
N ARG A 318 36.36 5.08 -8.84
CA ARG A 318 37.56 5.28 -8.02
C ARG A 318 38.84 4.86 -8.72
N GLY A 319 38.75 3.89 -9.64
CA GLY A 319 39.86 3.42 -10.46
C GLY A 319 40.20 4.33 -11.65
N LEU A 320 39.41 5.39 -11.90
CA LEU A 320 39.76 6.44 -12.85
C LEU A 320 40.88 7.30 -12.26
N ASP A 321 42.09 7.12 -12.77
CA ASP A 321 43.22 7.96 -12.43
C ASP A 321 43.50 8.94 -13.58
N PRO A 322 43.38 10.26 -13.37
CA PRO A 322 43.77 11.25 -14.37
C PRO A 322 45.25 11.15 -14.78
N ALA A 323 46.10 10.54 -13.96
CA ALA A 323 47.49 10.24 -14.32
C ALA A 323 47.59 9.22 -15.46
N ASP A 324 46.66 8.26 -15.56
CA ASP A 324 46.65 7.27 -16.66
C ASP A 324 46.56 7.97 -18.04
N LEU A 325 45.87 9.11 -18.13
CA LEU A 325 45.81 9.89 -19.37
C LEU A 325 47.14 10.60 -19.69
N LYS A 326 47.86 11.06 -18.66
CA LYS A 326 49.15 11.76 -18.81
C LYS A 326 50.29 10.80 -19.12
N GLU A 327 50.23 9.59 -18.57
CA GLU A 327 51.24 8.53 -18.73
C GLU A 327 51.05 7.70 -20.00
N GLY A 328 50.03 7.99 -20.82
CA GLY A 328 49.74 7.26 -22.06
C GLY A 328 48.96 5.95 -21.87
N ASN A 329 48.52 5.63 -20.65
CA ASN A 329 47.67 4.48 -20.30
C ASN A 329 46.18 4.71 -20.65
N VAL A 330 45.92 5.36 -21.78
CA VAL A 330 44.60 5.81 -22.24
C VAL A 330 43.58 4.66 -22.33
N HIS A 331 44.03 3.46 -22.71
CA HIS A 331 43.17 2.28 -22.80
C HIS A 331 42.55 1.90 -21.44
N ARG A 332 43.33 1.93 -20.36
CA ARG A 332 42.84 1.59 -19.01
C ARG A 332 41.78 2.58 -18.55
N TYR A 333 42.02 3.87 -18.76
CA TYR A 333 41.06 4.93 -18.43
C TYR A 333 39.73 4.73 -19.16
N HIS A 334 39.76 4.50 -20.47
CA HIS A 334 38.54 4.25 -21.24
C HIS A 334 37.81 2.98 -20.83
N MET A 335 38.54 1.88 -20.56
CA MET A 335 37.93 0.64 -20.09
C MET A 335 37.20 0.82 -18.76
N MET A 336 37.79 1.54 -17.80
CA MET A 336 37.15 1.85 -16.52
C MET A 336 35.93 2.75 -16.68
N SER A 337 36.01 3.74 -17.57
CA SER A 337 34.89 4.64 -17.88
C SER A 337 33.73 3.91 -18.55
N ILE A 338 34.01 3.04 -19.53
CA ILE A 338 33.01 2.19 -20.18
C ILE A 338 32.36 1.25 -19.16
N ALA A 339 33.16 0.56 -18.34
CA ALA A 339 32.66 -0.33 -17.29
C ALA A 339 31.77 0.42 -16.30
N TYR A 340 32.17 1.63 -15.89
CA TYR A 340 31.36 2.51 -15.05
C TYR A 340 30.00 2.80 -15.69
N HIS A 341 29.96 3.24 -16.95
CA HIS A 341 28.69 3.59 -17.61
C HIS A 341 27.78 2.38 -17.83
N MET A 342 28.36 1.22 -18.14
CA MET A 342 27.62 -0.04 -18.29
C MET A 342 26.99 -0.52 -16.98
N LEU A 343 27.60 -0.20 -15.84
CA LEU A 343 27.13 -0.61 -14.52
C LEU A 343 26.27 0.44 -13.80
N ALA A 344 26.44 1.74 -14.10
CA ALA A 344 25.70 2.83 -13.45
C ALA A 344 24.68 3.48 -14.38
N THR A 345 25.13 4.09 -15.48
CA THR A 345 24.30 4.97 -16.32
C THR A 345 23.30 4.18 -17.16
N VAL A 346 23.76 3.12 -17.86
CA VAL A 346 22.92 2.33 -18.76
C VAL A 346 21.76 1.65 -18.01
N PRO A 347 21.97 0.99 -16.85
CA PRO A 347 20.88 0.37 -16.10
C PRO A 347 19.81 1.37 -15.64
N VAL A 348 20.22 2.58 -15.20
CA VAL A 348 19.28 3.63 -14.78
C VAL A 348 18.45 4.15 -15.97
N CYS A 349 19.11 4.36 -17.12
CA CYS A 349 18.43 4.76 -18.35
C CYS A 349 17.40 3.71 -18.79
N LEU A 350 17.84 2.45 -18.90
CA LEU A 350 16.98 1.33 -19.30
C LEU A 350 15.82 1.14 -18.33
N GLN A 351 16.06 1.21 -17.02
CA GLN A 351 15.00 1.13 -16.02
C GLN A 351 13.94 2.20 -16.24
N SER A 352 14.34 3.46 -16.43
CA SER A 352 13.42 4.58 -16.63
C SER A 352 12.56 4.39 -17.88
N VAL A 353 13.17 3.94 -18.99
CA VAL A 353 12.46 3.67 -20.24
C VAL A 353 11.52 2.48 -20.10
N ILE A 354 11.99 1.36 -19.54
CA ILE A 354 11.19 0.14 -19.38
C ILE A 354 9.98 0.39 -18.46
N GLN A 355 10.16 1.11 -17.35
CA GLN A 355 9.07 1.45 -16.42
C GLN A 355 8.02 2.34 -17.11
N LEU A 356 8.45 3.34 -17.89
CA LEU A 356 7.54 4.19 -18.65
C LEU A 356 6.76 3.37 -19.68
N MET A 357 7.44 2.53 -20.47
CA MET A 357 6.81 1.67 -21.48
C MET A 357 5.78 0.72 -20.84
N ARG A 358 6.15 0.05 -19.74
CA ARG A 358 5.24 -0.83 -19.00
C ARG A 358 3.99 -0.09 -18.52
N THR A 359 4.17 1.11 -17.96
CA THR A 359 3.04 1.95 -17.53
C THR A 359 2.13 2.32 -18.69
N ILE A 360 2.70 2.81 -19.80
CA ILE A 360 1.93 3.20 -20.99
C ILE A 360 1.12 2.02 -21.52
N MET A 361 1.77 0.86 -21.71
CA MET A 361 1.12 -0.35 -22.22
C MET A 361 0.01 -0.81 -21.29
N SER A 362 0.28 -0.89 -19.98
CA SER A 362 -0.68 -1.36 -19.00
C SER A 362 -1.89 -0.43 -18.89
N MET A 363 -1.64 0.87 -18.73
CA MET A 363 -2.70 1.87 -18.63
C MET A 363 -3.54 1.95 -19.90
N THR A 364 -2.93 1.76 -21.07
CA THR A 364 -3.66 1.70 -22.35
C THR A 364 -4.56 0.48 -22.40
N ALA A 365 -4.06 -0.69 -22.00
CA ALA A 365 -4.88 -1.90 -21.92
C ALA A 365 -6.05 -1.73 -20.94
N LYS A 366 -5.82 -1.15 -19.76
CA LYS A 366 -6.86 -0.84 -18.78
C LYS A 366 -7.91 0.14 -19.32
N ARG A 367 -7.46 1.19 -20.03
CA ARG A 367 -8.35 2.17 -20.67
C ARG A 367 -9.24 1.53 -21.74
N VAL A 368 -8.68 0.64 -22.56
CA VAL A 368 -9.45 -0.10 -23.58
C VAL A 368 -10.52 -0.99 -22.95
N ARG A 369 -10.25 -1.55 -21.77
CA ARG A 369 -11.20 -2.35 -20.99
C ARG A 369 -12.15 -1.52 -20.11
N ASN A 370 -12.09 -0.19 -20.18
CA ASN A 370 -12.85 0.74 -19.33
C ASN A 370 -12.62 0.55 -17.81
N GLU A 371 -11.49 -0.04 -17.40
CA GLU A 371 -11.15 -0.23 -15.98
C GLU A 371 -10.68 1.07 -15.30
N VAL A 372 -10.32 2.08 -16.09
CA VAL A 372 -9.80 3.36 -15.62
C VAL A 372 -10.43 4.50 -16.41
N THR A 373 -10.79 5.58 -15.73
CA THR A 373 -11.37 6.75 -16.38
C THR A 373 -10.31 7.49 -17.22
N SER A 374 -10.76 8.28 -18.20
CA SER A 374 -9.86 9.08 -19.04
C SER A 374 -8.99 10.04 -18.22
N THR A 375 -9.52 10.60 -17.14
CA THR A 375 -8.79 11.51 -16.25
C THR A 375 -7.68 10.78 -15.50
N VAL A 376 -7.99 9.62 -14.92
CA VAL A 376 -7.00 8.78 -14.21
C VAL A 376 -5.90 8.32 -15.17
N PHE A 377 -6.29 7.86 -16.36
CA PHE A 377 -5.35 7.46 -17.40
C PHE A 377 -4.35 8.58 -17.71
N TRP A 378 -4.84 9.77 -18.10
CA TRP A 378 -3.94 10.86 -18.51
C TRP A 378 -3.11 11.38 -17.34
N HIS A 379 -3.67 11.48 -16.14
CA HIS A 379 -2.91 11.86 -14.95
C HIS A 379 -1.70 10.95 -14.76
N ILE A 380 -1.92 9.63 -14.78
CA ILE A 380 -0.85 8.63 -14.62
C ILE A 380 0.17 8.74 -15.74
N ILE A 381 -0.26 8.80 -17.01
CA ILE A 381 0.67 8.89 -18.14
C ILE A 381 1.54 10.14 -18.03
N TYR A 382 0.96 11.31 -17.72
CA TYR A 382 1.74 12.54 -17.58
C TYR A 382 2.70 12.49 -16.40
N LYS A 383 2.25 11.98 -15.25
CA LYS A 383 3.09 11.85 -14.06
C LYS A 383 4.27 10.92 -14.29
N GLU A 384 4.05 9.72 -14.81
CA GLU A 384 5.12 8.74 -15.05
C GLU A 384 6.04 9.15 -16.21
N SER A 385 5.52 9.80 -17.26
CA SER A 385 6.36 10.40 -18.30
C SER A 385 7.26 11.48 -17.71
N SER A 386 6.69 12.39 -16.90
CA SER A 386 7.45 13.45 -16.25
C SER A 386 8.50 12.89 -15.28
N ARG A 387 8.17 11.82 -14.54
CA ARG A 387 9.12 11.11 -13.67
C ARG A 387 10.28 10.55 -14.48
N ALA A 388 10.01 9.86 -15.58
CA ALA A 388 11.05 9.30 -16.44
C ALA A 388 11.98 10.39 -17.01
N PHE A 389 11.42 11.51 -17.48
CA PHE A 389 12.22 12.62 -18.01
C PHE A 389 13.00 13.37 -16.92
N VAL A 390 12.34 13.76 -15.83
CA VAL A 390 12.96 14.59 -14.79
C VAL A 390 13.84 13.75 -13.89
N ALA A 391 13.28 12.75 -13.20
CA ALA A 391 14.06 11.94 -12.28
C ALA A 391 15.07 11.04 -13.01
N GLY A 392 14.62 10.35 -14.07
CA GLY A 392 15.49 9.51 -14.89
C GLY A 392 16.55 10.31 -15.64
N GLY A 393 16.16 11.40 -16.30
CA GLY A 393 17.09 12.29 -17.01
C GLY A 393 18.10 12.95 -16.07
N LEU A 394 17.68 13.49 -14.93
CA LEU A 394 18.59 14.09 -13.94
C LEU A 394 19.56 13.06 -13.36
N ALA A 395 19.09 11.84 -13.06
CA ALA A 395 19.95 10.76 -12.59
C ALA A 395 20.98 10.36 -13.67
N CYS A 396 20.54 10.17 -14.92
CA CYS A 396 21.43 9.84 -16.03
C CYS A 396 22.46 10.94 -16.30
N LEU A 397 22.05 12.21 -16.26
CA LEU A 397 22.95 13.35 -16.43
C LEU A 397 23.99 13.40 -15.30
N CYS A 398 23.53 13.30 -14.04
CA CYS A 398 24.41 13.26 -12.88
C CYS A 398 25.44 12.14 -13.02
N LEU A 399 24.99 10.90 -13.26
CA LEU A 399 25.86 9.74 -13.44
C LEU A 399 26.79 9.90 -14.65
N GLY A 400 26.31 10.47 -15.75
CA GLY A 400 27.09 10.72 -16.96
C GLY A 400 28.26 11.67 -16.72
N LEU A 401 28.09 12.65 -15.83
CA LEU A 401 29.10 13.67 -15.53
C LEU A 401 30.08 13.28 -14.43
N LEU A 402 29.81 12.22 -13.65
CA LEU A 402 30.69 11.84 -12.52
C LEU A 402 32.14 11.54 -12.92
N PRO A 403 32.45 10.82 -14.02
CA PRO A 403 33.83 10.61 -14.45
C PRO A 403 34.58 11.93 -14.67
N LYS A 404 33.94 12.88 -15.37
CA LYS A 404 34.53 14.19 -15.64
C LYS A 404 34.68 15.03 -14.36
N MET A 405 33.70 14.95 -13.44
CA MET A 405 33.82 15.59 -12.13
C MET A 405 35.02 15.05 -11.34
N VAL A 406 35.25 13.73 -11.36
CA VAL A 406 36.43 13.12 -10.72
C VAL A 406 37.72 13.60 -11.38
N GLU A 407 37.76 13.66 -12.71
CA GLU A 407 38.90 14.15 -13.49
C GLU A 407 39.24 15.61 -13.17
N ASP A 408 38.24 16.48 -13.14
CA ASP A 408 38.45 17.93 -13.00
C ASP A 408 38.69 18.37 -11.55
N THR A 409 38.04 17.71 -10.57
CA THR A 409 38.01 18.18 -9.17
C THR A 409 38.70 17.25 -8.18
N GLY A 410 38.92 15.99 -8.53
CA GLY A 410 39.41 14.97 -7.59
C GLY A 410 38.42 14.57 -6.49
N TYR A 411 37.16 15.00 -6.52
CA TYR A 411 36.15 14.70 -5.49
C TYR A 411 35.56 13.29 -5.58
N VAL A 412 36.41 12.27 -5.49
CA VAL A 412 36.04 10.85 -5.61
C VAL A 412 34.97 10.42 -4.60
N LYS A 413 35.05 10.89 -3.34
CA LYS A 413 34.10 10.49 -2.28
C LYS A 413 32.66 10.92 -2.60
N ALA A 414 32.48 12.16 -3.03
CA ALA A 414 31.16 12.67 -3.43
C ALA A 414 30.64 11.96 -4.67
N ALA A 415 31.53 11.70 -5.64
CA ALA A 415 31.20 10.97 -6.85
C ALA A 415 30.73 9.54 -6.55
N VAL A 416 31.40 8.83 -5.65
CA VAL A 416 31.00 7.47 -5.20
C VAL A 416 29.63 7.50 -4.52
N LEU A 417 29.36 8.47 -3.63
CA LEU A 417 28.06 8.58 -2.98
C LEU A 417 26.94 8.85 -4.00
N LEU A 418 27.16 9.81 -4.92
CA LEU A 418 26.21 10.12 -5.99
C LEU A 418 26.02 8.94 -6.94
N CYS A 419 27.07 8.17 -7.23
CA CYS A 419 26.98 6.99 -8.08
C CYS A 419 25.94 5.97 -7.56
N VAL A 420 25.93 5.73 -6.25
CA VAL A 420 25.01 4.78 -5.61
C VAL A 420 23.60 5.36 -5.47
N PHE A 421 23.49 6.65 -5.12
CA PHE A 421 22.21 7.24 -4.69
C PHE A 421 21.56 8.19 -5.69
N ALA A 422 22.19 8.53 -6.82
CA ALA A 422 21.67 9.53 -7.78
C ALA A 422 20.21 9.27 -8.18
N PHE A 423 19.88 8.03 -8.56
CA PHE A 423 18.51 7.70 -8.94
C PHE A 423 17.50 7.87 -7.79
N THR A 424 17.85 7.37 -6.60
CA THR A 424 16.99 7.48 -5.41
C THR A 424 16.76 8.95 -5.02
N LEU A 425 17.82 9.76 -5.05
CA LEU A 425 17.74 11.20 -4.73
C LEU A 425 16.91 11.95 -5.78
N SER A 426 17.16 11.73 -7.07
CA SER A 426 16.40 12.37 -8.15
C SER A 426 14.92 11.99 -8.12
N ASN A 427 14.60 10.71 -7.88
CA ASN A 427 13.23 10.25 -7.76
C ASN A 427 12.55 10.82 -6.51
N GLY A 428 13.26 10.87 -5.38
CA GLY A 428 12.75 11.45 -4.16
C GLY A 428 12.45 12.95 -4.29
N LEU A 429 13.37 13.69 -4.91
CA LEU A 429 13.19 15.11 -5.21
C LEU A 429 11.98 15.32 -6.12
N PHE A 430 11.84 14.54 -7.19
CA PHE A 430 10.69 14.61 -8.10
C PHE A 430 9.37 14.39 -7.34
N ASN A 431 9.27 13.33 -6.55
CA ASN A 431 8.05 13.03 -5.81
C ASN A 431 7.71 14.11 -4.77
N ALA A 432 8.71 14.64 -4.05
CA ALA A 432 8.53 15.75 -3.11
C ALA A 432 8.05 17.03 -3.80
N LEU A 433 8.59 17.35 -4.98
CA LEU A 433 8.16 18.49 -5.80
C LEU A 433 6.72 18.30 -6.31
N CYS A 434 6.39 17.14 -6.89
CA CYS A 434 5.04 16.84 -7.34
C CYS A 434 4.02 16.96 -6.21
N PHE A 435 4.35 16.41 -5.04
CA PHE A 435 3.52 16.53 -3.86
C PHE A 435 3.31 17.99 -3.45
N SER A 436 4.39 18.77 -3.39
CA SER A 436 4.35 20.19 -3.02
C SER A 436 3.48 20.99 -4.00
N VAL A 437 3.62 20.75 -5.30
CA VAL A 437 2.80 21.39 -6.34
C VAL A 437 1.32 21.05 -6.16
N VAL A 438 0.98 19.77 -5.98
CA VAL A 438 -0.42 19.35 -5.75
C VAL A 438 -0.98 20.00 -4.49
N ARG A 439 -0.20 20.07 -3.40
CA ARG A 439 -0.62 20.71 -2.15
C ARG A 439 -0.87 22.21 -2.32
N VAL A 440 0.03 22.92 -3.01
CA VAL A 440 -0.16 24.34 -3.32
C VAL A 440 -1.39 24.57 -4.20
N MET A 441 -1.63 23.69 -5.18
CA MET A 441 -2.83 23.77 -6.02
C MET A 441 -4.11 23.56 -5.20
N LEU A 442 -4.14 22.55 -4.32
CA LEU A 442 -5.28 22.31 -3.43
C LEU A 442 -5.49 23.48 -2.45
N SER A 443 -4.42 24.04 -1.87
CA SER A 443 -4.54 25.12 -0.88
C SER A 443 -4.96 26.46 -1.50
N THR A 444 -4.61 26.73 -2.75
CA THR A 444 -4.92 28.00 -3.42
C THR A 444 -6.29 28.02 -4.10
N LYS A 445 -6.81 26.86 -4.51
CA LYS A 445 -8.04 26.78 -5.31
C LYS A 445 -9.17 25.98 -4.65
N GLY A 446 -8.92 25.33 -3.52
CA GLY A 446 -9.85 24.34 -2.92
C GLY A 446 -10.03 23.07 -3.76
N GLU A 447 -9.58 23.08 -5.02
CA GLU A 447 -9.80 22.03 -6.01
C GLU A 447 -8.61 21.93 -6.98
N VAL A 448 -8.16 20.71 -7.29
CA VAL A 448 -7.18 20.48 -8.36
C VAL A 448 -7.93 20.23 -9.66
N VAL A 449 -7.90 21.22 -10.54
CA VAL A 449 -8.42 21.10 -11.91
C VAL A 449 -7.38 20.36 -12.76
N VAL A 450 -7.64 19.10 -13.08
CA VAL A 450 -6.85 18.37 -14.09
C VAL A 450 -7.41 18.73 -15.47
N PRO A 451 -6.60 19.29 -16.39
CA PRO A 451 -7.07 19.59 -17.73
C PRO A 451 -7.41 18.29 -18.45
N VAL A 452 -8.71 17.98 -18.56
CA VAL A 452 -9.18 16.93 -19.45
C VAL A 452 -9.06 17.50 -20.86
N ILE A 453 -8.08 17.01 -21.63
CA ILE A 453 -8.09 17.20 -23.09
C ILE A 453 -9.22 16.31 -23.62
N GLY A 454 -10.45 16.78 -23.45
CA GLY A 454 -11.60 16.21 -24.11
C GLY A 454 -11.38 16.38 -25.59
N ARG A 455 -11.29 15.28 -26.34
CA ARG A 455 -11.64 15.34 -27.76
C ARG A 455 -13.03 15.95 -27.76
N ARG A 456 -13.12 17.19 -28.28
CA ARG A 456 -14.38 17.86 -28.61
C ARG A 456 -15.25 16.78 -29.23
N ALA A 457 -16.27 16.34 -28.50
CA ALA A 457 -17.22 15.39 -29.04
C ALA A 457 -17.75 16.07 -30.30
N ARG A 458 -17.28 15.62 -31.47
CA ARG A 458 -17.93 15.97 -32.73
C ARG A 458 -19.35 15.54 -32.49
N GLY A 459 -20.27 16.50 -32.47
CA GLY A 459 -21.68 16.30 -32.19
C GLY A 459 -22.19 15.09 -32.94
N GLY A 460 -22.17 13.94 -32.28
CA GLY A 460 -22.80 12.72 -32.71
C GLY A 460 -24.25 12.94 -32.39
N ARG A 461 -24.99 13.41 -33.40
CA ARG A 461 -26.45 13.39 -33.46
C ARG A 461 -26.94 12.16 -32.70
N GLY A 462 -27.77 12.38 -31.68
CA GLY A 462 -28.27 11.36 -30.78
C GLY A 462 -28.67 10.10 -31.55
N ARG A 463 -27.92 9.03 -31.32
CA ARG A 463 -28.31 7.68 -31.73
C ARG A 463 -28.87 7.05 -30.47
N THR A 464 -30.16 7.25 -30.26
CA THR A 464 -30.94 6.56 -29.24
C THR A 464 -30.80 5.05 -29.46
N GLU A 465 -30.64 4.30 -28.37
CA GLU A 465 -30.51 2.83 -28.35
C GLU A 465 -31.69 2.11 -29.04
N SER A 466 -32.80 2.81 -29.32
CA SER A 466 -33.90 2.33 -30.14
C SER A 466 -33.50 1.92 -31.57
N ASN A 467 -32.51 2.61 -32.17
CA ASN A 467 -32.10 2.33 -33.56
C ASN A 467 -31.18 1.11 -33.67
N GLU A 468 -30.53 0.67 -32.59
CA GLU A 468 -29.63 -0.49 -32.64
C GLU A 468 -30.41 -1.82 -32.58
N VAL A 469 -31.57 -1.81 -31.93
CA VAL A 469 -32.52 -2.95 -31.94
C VAL A 469 -33.16 -3.07 -33.33
N GLU A 470 -33.57 -1.95 -33.93
CA GLU A 470 -34.22 -1.94 -35.26
C GLU A 470 -33.27 -2.41 -36.37
N ILE A 471 -32.00 -1.96 -36.35
CA ILE A 471 -30.99 -2.41 -37.32
C ILE A 471 -30.63 -3.90 -37.14
N LYS A 472 -30.65 -4.43 -35.91
CA LYS A 472 -30.44 -5.87 -35.67
C LYS A 472 -31.62 -6.70 -36.15
N GLU A 473 -32.85 -6.22 -35.98
CA GLU A 473 -34.05 -6.91 -36.43
C GLU A 473 -34.17 -6.92 -37.97
N GLU A 474 -33.82 -5.81 -38.63
CA GLU A 474 -33.84 -5.72 -40.09
C GLU A 474 -32.77 -6.62 -40.74
N LYS A 475 -31.59 -6.74 -40.13
CA LYS A 475 -30.55 -7.69 -40.57
C LYS A 475 -30.98 -9.14 -40.39
N ARG A 476 -31.74 -9.46 -39.33
CA ARG A 476 -32.29 -10.81 -39.10
C ARG A 476 -33.35 -11.17 -40.14
N LYS A 477 -34.24 -10.22 -40.49
CA LYS A 477 -35.25 -10.40 -41.55
C LYS A 477 -34.64 -10.55 -42.95
N ARG A 478 -33.51 -9.87 -43.23
CA ARG A 478 -32.75 -10.05 -44.49
C ARG A 478 -31.96 -11.35 -44.57
N ALA A 479 -31.58 -11.93 -43.43
CA ALA A 479 -30.90 -13.23 -43.40
C ALA A 479 -31.88 -14.40 -43.62
N SER A 480 -33.15 -14.27 -43.20
CA SER A 480 -34.16 -15.32 -43.39
C SER A 480 -34.79 -15.34 -44.79
N SER A 481 -34.59 -14.30 -45.62
CA SER A 481 -35.13 -14.23 -46.98
C SER A 481 -34.19 -14.73 -48.08
N ARG A 482 -32.94 -15.10 -47.75
CA ARG A 482 -32.02 -15.74 -48.71
C ARG A 482 -32.24 -17.24 -48.71
N GLY A 483 -33.08 -17.71 -49.64
CA GLY A 483 -33.30 -19.12 -49.92
C GLY A 483 -32.02 -19.87 -50.34
N PRO A 484 -32.01 -21.20 -50.22
CA PRO A 484 -30.81 -22.01 -50.42
C PRO A 484 -30.36 -22.00 -51.88
N THR A 485 -29.15 -21.50 -52.13
CA THR A 485 -28.48 -21.59 -53.43
C THR A 485 -28.11 -23.05 -53.70
N LYS A 486 -28.78 -23.66 -54.70
CA LYS A 486 -28.44 -24.98 -55.22
C LYS A 486 -26.97 -25.00 -55.70
N LYS A 487 -26.12 -25.79 -55.03
CA LYS A 487 -24.84 -26.24 -55.60
C LYS A 487 -25.14 -27.28 -56.68
N LYS A 488 -24.71 -27.02 -57.91
CA LYS A 488 -24.58 -28.05 -58.95
C LYS A 488 -23.25 -28.77 -58.75
N LEU A 489 -23.32 -30.11 -58.86
CA LEU A 489 -22.20 -31.05 -58.97
C LEU A 489 -21.40 -30.83 -60.25
#